data_AF-A0A6J6EGI5-F1
#
_entry.id   AF-A0A6J6EGI5-F1
#
_cell.length_a   1.000
_cell.length_b   1.000
_cell.length_c   1.000
_cell.angle_alpha   90.00
_cell.angle_beta   90.00
_cell.angle_gamma   90.00
#
_symmetry.space_group_name_H-M   'P 1'
#
loop_
_entity.id
_entity.type
_entity.pdbx_description
1 polymer ?
#
loop_
_entity_poly.entity_id
_entity_poly.type
_entity_poly.pdbx_seq_one_letter_code
_entity_poly.pdbx_strand_id
1 'polypeptide(L)'
;MHSKVISNIQEIRARGARVIAIAEAGDAAVLPFTDDVIRIPLAGPLFEPILAVVPLQIFAMELADAKGLDVDQPRNLAKSVTVE
;
A
#
# COMPACT_ATOMS: atom_id res chain seq x y z
N MET A 1 -5.69 7.47 15.75
CA MET A 1 -5.67 6.41 14.70
C MET A 1 -4.49 5.47 14.88
N HIS A 2 -3.27 6.02 15.03
CA HIS A 2 -2.02 5.25 15.08
C HIS A 2 -2.02 4.07 16.07
N SER A 3 -2.50 4.24 17.31
CA SER A 3 -2.60 3.15 18.29
C SER A 3 -3.52 2.00 17.88
N LYS A 4 -4.64 2.29 17.19
CA LYS A 4 -5.55 1.26 16.68
C LYS A 4 -4.92 0.48 15.52
N VAL A 5 -4.20 1.18 14.64
CA VAL A 5 -3.48 0.54 13.52
C VAL A 5 -2.44 -0.43 14.04
N ILE A 6 -1.65 -0.02 15.05
CA ILE A 6 -0.66 -0.91 15.69
C ILE A 6 -1.34 -2.13 16.32
N SER A 7 -2.46 -1.96 17.03
CA SER A 7 -3.23 -3.08 17.60
C SER A 7 -3.65 -4.07 16.51
N ASN A 8 -4.21 -3.58 15.41
CA ASN A 8 -4.63 -4.42 14.28
C ASN A 8 -3.46 -5.19 13.65
N ILE A 9 -2.30 -4.52 13.50
CA ILE A 9 -1.08 -5.15 12.98
C ILE A 9 -0.63 -6.31 13.89
N GLN A 10 -0.66 -6.10 15.20
CA GLN A 10 -0.31 -7.15 16.17
C GLN A 10 -1.25 -8.36 16.09
N GLU A 11 -2.56 -8.14 15.96
CA GLU A 11 -3.56 -9.20 15.83
C GLU A 11 -3.35 -10.06 14.58
N ILE A 12 -3.10 -9.45 13.42
CA ILE A 12 -2.88 -10.20 12.18
C ILE A 12 -1.52 -10.90 12.18
N ARG A 13 -0.49 -10.30 12.79
CA ARG A 13 0.84 -10.91 12.90
C ARG A 13 0.84 -12.13 13.80
N ALA A 14 0.03 -12.12 14.87
CA ALA A 14 -0.20 -13.31 15.69
C ALA A 14 -0.78 -14.50 14.90
N ARG A 15 -1.35 -14.26 13.71
CA ARG A 15 -1.86 -15.28 12.78
C ARG A 15 -0.89 -15.61 11.63
N GLY A 16 0.35 -15.10 11.69
CA GLY A 16 1.38 -15.37 10.68
C GLY A 16 1.32 -14.47 9.44
N ALA A 17 0.59 -13.35 9.49
CA ALA A 17 0.61 -12.38 8.40
C ALA A 17 1.98 -11.70 8.30
N ARG A 18 2.51 -11.57 7.07
CA ARG A 18 3.60 -10.65 6.75
C ARG A 18 3.04 -9.24 6.58
N VAL A 19 3.69 -8.25 7.17
CA VAL A 19 3.22 -6.87 7.26
C VAL A 19 4.18 -5.95 6.52
N ILE A 20 3.68 -5.32 5.45
CA ILE A 20 4.36 -4.21 4.76
C ILE A 20 3.64 -2.93 5.13
N ALA A 21 4.34 -1.97 5.74
CA ALA A 21 3.74 -0.67 6.09
C ALA A 21 4.18 0.44 5.13
N ILE A 22 3.27 1.37 4.88
CA ILE A 22 3.58 2.67 4.29
C ILE A 22 3.59 3.66 5.45
N ALA A 23 4.72 4.36 5.63
CA ALA A 23 4.88 5.28 6.73
C ALA A 23 5.70 6.49 6.32
N GLU A 24 5.46 7.63 6.95
CA GLU A 24 6.24 8.83 6.71
C GLU A 24 7.72 8.64 7.10
N ALA A 25 8.59 9.38 6.44
CA ALA A 25 9.99 9.47 6.81
C ALA A 25 10.11 9.99 8.25
N GLY A 26 10.76 9.21 9.12
CA GLY A 26 10.91 9.54 10.54
C GLY A 26 9.89 8.87 11.47
N ASP A 27 8.83 8.24 10.95
CA ASP A 27 7.90 7.48 11.80
C ASP A 27 8.53 6.14 12.24
N ALA A 28 9.11 6.12 13.43
CA ALA A 28 9.72 4.93 14.00
C ALA A 28 8.72 4.01 14.73
N ALA A 29 7.49 4.46 14.99
CA ALA A 29 6.55 3.75 15.87
C ALA A 29 6.02 2.46 15.25
N VAL A 30 5.97 2.37 13.92
CA VAL A 30 5.50 1.18 13.19
C VAL A 30 6.59 0.11 12.99
N LEU A 31 7.87 0.47 13.14
CA LEU A 31 9.02 -0.40 12.84
C LEU A 31 9.02 -1.73 13.62
N PRO A 32 8.72 -1.77 14.93
CA PRO A 32 8.75 -3.03 15.69
C PRO A 32 7.68 -4.05 15.25
N PHE A 33 6.66 -3.59 14.53
CA PHE A 33 5.47 -4.36 14.21
C PHE A 33 5.38 -4.74 12.73
N THR A 34 6.38 -4.39 11.92
CA THR A 34 6.37 -4.55 10.46
C THR A 34 7.57 -5.36 9.99
N ASP A 35 7.39 -6.10 8.90
CA ASP A 35 8.47 -6.87 8.26
C ASP A 35 9.21 -5.99 7.22
N ASP A 36 8.46 -5.14 6.51
CA ASP A 36 8.99 -4.19 5.54
C ASP A 36 8.31 -2.82 5.69
N VAL A 37 9.04 -1.74 5.41
CA VAL A 37 8.50 -0.39 5.47
C VAL A 37 8.87 0.41 4.22
N ILE A 38 7.85 0.89 3.52
CA ILE A 38 7.98 1.85 2.42
C ILE A 38 7.84 3.25 2.98
N ARG A 39 8.90 4.04 2.87
CA ARG A 39 8.94 5.41 3.37
C ARG A 39 8.40 6.39 2.34
N ILE A 40 7.44 7.21 2.74
CA ILE A 40 6.99 8.38 1.96
C ILE A 40 7.50 9.67 2.61
N PRO A 41 7.70 10.76 1.85
CA PRO A 41 8.03 12.06 2.44
C PRO A 41 6.98 12.52 3.43
N LEU A 42 7.41 13.22 4.49
CA LEU A 42 6.51 13.95 5.37
C LEU A 42 5.76 15.00 4.54
N ALA A 43 4.43 15.02 4.64
CA ALA A 43 3.61 15.94 3.87
C ALA A 43 2.47 16.51 4.71
N GLY A 44 1.87 17.61 4.23
CA GLY A 44 0.66 18.13 4.84
C GLY A 44 -0.52 17.17 4.66
N PRO A 45 -1.55 17.21 5.53
CA PRO A 45 -2.67 16.26 5.50
C PRO A 45 -3.42 16.18 4.15
N LEU A 46 -3.37 17.24 3.34
CA LEU A 46 -3.99 17.26 2.01
C LEU A 46 -3.19 16.47 0.96
N PHE A 47 -1.87 16.35 1.13
CA PHE A 47 -0.97 15.71 0.17
C PHE A 47 -0.61 14.28 0.57
N GLU A 48 -0.69 13.95 1.86
CA GLU A 48 -0.41 12.61 2.38
C GLU A 48 -1.15 11.49 1.62
N PRO A 49 -2.47 11.61 1.29
CA PRO A 49 -3.17 10.57 0.53
C PRO A 49 -2.62 10.36 -0.88
N ILE A 50 -2.14 11.43 -1.53
CA ILE A 50 -1.56 11.37 -2.88
C ILE A 50 -0.25 10.58 -2.83
N LEU A 51 0.60 10.88 -1.84
CA LEU A 51 1.89 10.19 -1.68
C LEU A 51 1.71 8.73 -1.26
N ALA A 52 0.76 8.43 -0.38
CA ALA A 52 0.50 7.08 0.10
C ALA A 52 -0.04 6.13 -1.00
N VAL A 53 -0.66 6.65 -2.05
CA VAL A 53 -1.17 5.84 -3.18
C VAL A 53 -0.06 5.38 -4.13
N VAL A 54 1.03 6.15 -4.28
CA VAL A 54 2.09 5.83 -5.25
C VAL A 54 2.72 4.45 -5.00
N PRO A 55 3.11 4.08 -3.75
CA PRO A 55 3.59 2.73 -3.47
C PRO A 55 2.58 1.62 -3.81
N LEU A 56 1.29 1.88 -3.61
CA LEU A 56 0.23 0.90 -3.90
C LEU A 56 0.08 0.67 -5.40
N GLN A 57 0.21 1.73 -6.21
CA GLN A 57 0.20 1.63 -7.67
C GLN A 57 1.40 0.84 -8.18
N ILE A 58 2.61 1.14 -7.66
CA ILE A 58 3.83 0.40 -8.01
C ILE A 58 3.70 -1.07 -7.61
N PHE A 59 3.25 -1.36 -6.38
CA PHE A 59 3.03 -2.74 -5.94
C PHE A 59 2.07 -3.50 -6.85
N ALA A 60 0.96 -2.89 -7.25
CA ALA A 60 0.00 -3.52 -8.15
C ALA A 60 0.60 -3.82 -9.53
N MET A 61 1.38 -2.89 -10.07
CA MET A 61 2.07 -3.04 -11.36
C MET A 61 3.10 -4.18 -11.31
N GLU A 62 4.00 -4.16 -10.33
CA GLU A 62 5.03 -5.19 -10.15
C GLU A 62 4.41 -6.57 -9.89
N LEU A 63 3.33 -6.63 -9.11
CA LEU A 63 2.61 -7.88 -8.85
C LEU A 63 1.92 -8.43 -10.11
N ALA A 64 1.37 -7.56 -10.95
CA ALA A 64 0.74 -7.96 -12.20
C ALA A 64 1.80 -8.51 -13.17
N ASP A 65 2.93 -7.83 -13.32
CA ASP A 65 4.06 -8.28 -14.16
C ASP A 65 4.64 -9.61 -13.66
N ALA A 66 4.90 -9.74 -12.35
CA ALA A 66 5.38 -10.99 -11.75
C ALA A 66 4.42 -12.17 -11.94
N LYS A 67 3.13 -11.90 -12.16
CA LYS A 67 2.09 -12.92 -12.44
C LYS A 67 1.85 -13.14 -13.94
N GLY A 68 2.59 -12.45 -14.83
CA GLY A 68 2.42 -12.52 -16.28
C GLY A 68 1.06 -11.99 -16.74
N LEU A 69 0.50 -11.00 -16.03
CA LEU A 69 -0.76 -10.35 -16.38
C LEU A 69 -0.48 -9.10 -17.22
N ASP A 70 -1.39 -8.80 -18.15
CA ASP A 70 -1.33 -7.56 -18.94
C ASP A 70 -1.67 -6.36 -18.03
N VAL A 71 -0.64 -5.54 -17.76
CA VAL A 71 -0.73 -4.33 -16.91
C VAL A 71 -1.52 -3.23 -17.61
N ASP A 72 -1.32 -3.06 -18.93
CA ASP A 72 -1.89 -1.97 -19.71
C ASP A 72 -3.34 -2.26 -20.14
N GLN A 73 -3.65 -3.54 -20.36
CA GLN A 73 -4.98 -4.01 -20.76
C GLN A 73 -5.46 -5.15 -19.85
N PRO A 74 -5.82 -4.85 -18.58
CA PRO A 74 -6.36 -5.86 -17.68
C PRO A 74 -7.63 -6.49 -18.25
N ARG A 75 -7.77 -7.81 -18.07
CA ARG A 75 -8.94 -8.57 -18.57
C ARG A 75 -10.25 -7.89 -18.17
N ASN A 76 -11.21 -7.86 -19.08
CA ASN A 76 -12.58 -7.35 -18.87
C ASN A 76 -12.69 -5.86 -18.51
N LEU A 77 -11.61 -5.06 -18.65
CA LEU A 77 -11.65 -3.62 -18.44
C LEU A 77 -11.55 -2.85 -19.76
N ALA A 78 -12.24 -1.71 -19.81
CA ALA A 78 -12.08 -0.71 -20.85
C ALA A 78 -11.57 0.59 -20.21
N LYS A 79 -10.82 1.40 -20.98
CA LYS A 79 -10.32 2.69 -20.49
C LYS A 79 -11.45 3.65 -20.10
N SER A 80 -12.55 3.59 -20.83
CA SER A 80 -13.81 4.26 -20.53
C SER A 80 -14.96 3.40 -21.08
N VAL A 81 -16.03 3.24 -20.32
CA VAL A 81 -17.26 2.56 -20.78
C VAL A 81 -18.15 3.62 -21.41
N THR A 82 -18.34 3.54 -22.72
CA THR A 82 -19.05 4.57 -23.52
C THR A 82 -20.38 4.06 -24.08
N VAL A 83 -20.90 2.95 -23.56
CA VAL A 83 -22.20 2.38 -23.97
C VAL A 83 -23.13 2.34 -22.75
N GLU A 84 -24.40 2.69 -22.97
CA GLU A 84 -25.48 2.59 -21.97
C GLU A 84 -25.93 1.15 -21.74
#